data_AF-A0A6A4AZ93-F1
#
_entry.id   AF-A0A6A4AZ93-F1
#
_cell.length_a   1.000
_cell.length_b   1.000
_cell.length_c   1.000
_cell.angle_alpha   90.00
_cell.angle_beta   90.00
_cell.angle_gamma   90.00
#
_symmetry.space_group_name_H-M   'P 1'
#
loop_
_entity.id
_entity.type
_entity.pdbx_description
1 polymer ?
#
loop_
_entity_poly.entity_id
_entity_poly.type
_entity_poly.pdbx_seq_one_letter_code
_entity_poly.pdbx_strand_id
1 'polypeptide(L)'
;TECRKKKADEERGQVARETSDYAFTATSAMGKTEWLVDSGASSHMTSVRDKFVSMKELKTPVRITIADGKKIDAVAMGTVGLKLMDGTSVTLSDVLYIPEVEGSLISVAKLAEKDVVAQFSKDKCVFRYGDATAMEAKRCGNVYKLKTVGDEVCHAATTSRKEPWAVVHARLGHIPFKRYEQLLTMADGVPRIADEPSDHVCAGCCMGKMREDNFSRSPEKTVKSAGVLDLIHSDVMGPMQTKTPGGSEVLEKFKMFKANMENATGRKIKRIRSDNGGEYTGRLFKEYLSKEGIRHEKTVPYTPQQNGLAERMNRSLVEMARCMLYHEGIDKKWWAEAVNTSAWIINRIPNAVTVKTPYEIVYQKKPQLKNLKVFGALGYGHIPDEKRRKLDAKAFKC
;
A
#
# COMPACT_ATOMS: atom_id res chain seq x y z
N THR A 1 31.49 -7.03 -73.31
CA THR A 1 32.83 -7.48 -72.88
C THR A 1 33.68 -6.22 -72.71
N GLU A 2 34.16 -5.76 -71.56
CA GLU A 2 34.44 -6.33 -70.24
C GLU A 2 34.72 -5.16 -69.22
N CYS A 3 34.41 -5.40 -67.93
CA CYS A 3 34.87 -4.84 -66.64
C CYS A 3 35.74 -3.54 -66.42
N ARG A 4 35.19 -2.60 -65.61
CA ARG A 4 35.49 -2.22 -64.17
C ARG A 4 36.65 -1.28 -63.71
N LYS A 5 36.26 -0.40 -62.74
CA LYS A 5 36.96 0.30 -61.59
C LYS A 5 37.33 1.78 -61.81
N LYS A 6 37.25 2.73 -60.86
CA LYS A 6 36.76 2.86 -59.45
C LYS A 6 36.60 4.39 -59.18
N LYS A 7 35.65 4.84 -58.35
CA LYS A 7 35.47 6.25 -57.92
C LYS A 7 36.13 6.55 -56.57
N ALA A 8 36.60 7.79 -56.38
CA ALA A 8 36.74 8.47 -55.09
C ALA A 8 36.53 9.99 -55.31
N ASP A 9 35.72 10.61 -54.44
CA ASP A 9 35.44 12.05 -54.31
C ASP A 9 36.22 12.59 -53.09
N GLU A 10 36.65 13.86 -53.15
CA GLU A 10 36.98 14.67 -51.95
C GLU A 10 36.83 16.18 -52.25
N GLU A 11 36.09 16.87 -51.37
CA GLU A 11 35.89 18.34 -51.29
C GLU A 11 36.85 18.99 -50.27
N ARG A 12 37.17 20.30 -50.46
CA ARG A 12 37.40 21.35 -49.42
C ARG A 12 37.74 22.69 -50.11
N GLY A 13 37.43 23.89 -49.62
CA GLY A 13 36.85 24.35 -48.37
C GLY A 13 36.80 25.90 -48.32
N GLN A 14 36.16 26.49 -47.30
CA GLN A 14 36.17 27.93 -46.99
C GLN A 14 36.84 28.19 -45.63
N VAL A 15 37.58 29.31 -45.56
CA VAL A 15 38.51 29.72 -44.49
C VAL A 15 37.80 30.57 -43.43
N ALA A 16 38.08 30.33 -42.14
CA ALA A 16 37.60 31.13 -41.01
C ALA A 16 38.66 32.16 -40.55
N ARG A 17 38.21 33.38 -40.19
CA ARG A 17 39.01 34.47 -39.60
C ARG A 17 39.32 34.18 -38.12
N GLU A 18 40.55 34.42 -37.68
CA GLU A 18 40.97 34.33 -36.27
C GLU A 18 40.80 35.68 -35.54
N THR A 19 40.10 35.68 -34.40
CA THR A 19 40.09 36.74 -33.38
C THR A 19 40.66 36.16 -32.08
N SER A 20 41.69 36.79 -31.52
CA SER A 20 42.38 36.31 -30.30
C SER A 20 41.80 36.92 -29.03
N ASP A 21 41.12 36.09 -28.23
CA ASP A 21 40.50 36.47 -26.95
C ASP A 21 41.48 36.22 -25.77
N TYR A 22 41.61 37.20 -24.87
CA TYR A 22 42.47 37.17 -23.67
C TYR A 22 41.64 37.18 -22.36
N ALA A 23 42.11 36.53 -21.28
CA ALA A 23 41.48 36.54 -19.95
C ALA A 23 42.47 36.42 -18.78
N PHE A 24 42.15 37.06 -17.63
CA PHE A 24 43.00 37.09 -16.43
C PHE A 24 42.38 36.27 -15.27
N THR A 25 43.10 35.24 -14.78
CA THR A 25 42.60 34.34 -13.73
C THR A 25 43.12 34.76 -12.35
N ALA A 26 42.23 35.05 -11.39
CA ALA A 26 42.59 35.32 -10.00
C ALA A 26 42.67 34.01 -9.20
N THR A 27 43.86 33.65 -8.74
CA THR A 27 44.12 32.45 -7.93
C THR A 27 43.66 32.64 -6.48
N SER A 28 42.44 32.24 -6.17
CA SER A 28 42.01 31.83 -4.83
C SER A 28 40.73 31.01 -4.98
N ALA A 29 40.66 29.84 -4.31
CA ALA A 29 39.58 28.86 -4.44
C ALA A 29 38.18 29.50 -4.54
N MET A 30 37.67 29.60 -5.77
CA MET A 30 36.36 30.18 -6.03
C MET A 30 35.28 29.14 -5.77
N GLY A 31 34.25 29.51 -5.01
CA GLY A 31 33.05 28.69 -4.91
C GLY A 31 32.33 28.60 -6.25
N LYS A 32 31.67 27.47 -6.54
CA LYS A 32 30.87 27.27 -7.78
C LYS A 32 29.81 28.35 -8.00
N THR A 33 29.41 29.08 -6.96
CA THR A 33 28.37 30.12 -6.95
C THR A 33 28.89 31.56 -7.05
N GLU A 34 30.20 31.75 -7.27
CA GLU A 34 30.81 33.08 -7.38
C GLU A 34 31.17 33.43 -8.84
N TRP A 35 31.04 34.71 -9.18
CA TRP A 35 31.51 35.29 -10.43
C TRP A 35 32.47 36.44 -10.13
N LEU A 36 33.64 36.45 -10.78
CA LEU A 36 34.57 37.58 -10.70
C LEU A 36 34.24 38.61 -11.77
N VAL A 37 34.23 39.88 -11.38
CA VAL A 37 34.21 40.98 -12.33
C VAL A 37 35.63 41.20 -12.82
N ASP A 38 35.84 41.05 -14.12
CA ASP A 38 37.15 41.20 -14.74
C ASP A 38 37.06 42.14 -15.96
N SER A 39 37.76 43.27 -15.88
CA SER A 39 37.90 44.19 -17.01
C SER A 39 38.90 43.70 -18.05
N GLY A 40 39.77 42.76 -17.70
CA GLY A 40 40.74 42.14 -18.61
C GLY A 40 40.20 40.94 -19.39
N ALA A 41 38.99 40.46 -19.06
CA ALA A 41 38.34 39.39 -19.79
C ALA A 41 37.69 39.92 -21.08
N SER A 42 38.04 39.31 -22.20
CA SER A 42 37.43 39.57 -23.53
C SER A 42 36.01 39.01 -23.68
N SER A 43 35.68 37.95 -22.93
CA SER A 43 34.41 37.23 -23.01
C SER A 43 33.92 36.81 -21.62
N HIS A 44 32.60 36.70 -21.44
CA HIS A 44 32.03 36.02 -20.28
C HIS A 44 32.38 34.53 -20.34
N MET A 45 32.83 33.93 -19.24
CA MET A 45 33.19 32.52 -19.24
C MET A 45 32.92 31.81 -17.91
N THR A 46 32.65 30.51 -17.98
CA THR A 46 32.49 29.66 -16.79
C THR A 46 32.83 28.20 -17.11
N SER A 47 33.34 27.48 -16.11
CA SER A 47 33.47 26.02 -16.14
C SER A 47 32.29 25.27 -15.53
N VAL A 48 31.25 25.98 -15.08
CA VAL A 48 30.07 25.37 -14.45
C VAL A 48 28.96 25.24 -15.49
N ARG A 49 28.76 24.02 -16.01
CA ARG A 49 27.76 23.73 -17.04
C ARG A 49 26.33 23.99 -16.57
N ASP A 50 26.05 23.73 -15.29
CA ASP A 50 24.70 23.79 -14.73
C ASP A 50 24.11 25.22 -14.72
N LYS A 51 24.94 26.26 -14.86
CA LYS A 51 24.52 27.67 -14.89
C LYS A 51 23.84 28.08 -16.20
N PHE A 52 23.94 27.26 -17.25
CA PHE A 52 23.42 27.62 -18.57
C PHE A 52 21.93 27.29 -18.69
N VAL A 53 21.13 28.31 -19.00
CA VAL A 53 19.71 28.18 -19.35
C VAL A 53 19.56 27.63 -20.78
N SER A 54 20.49 27.98 -21.66
CA SER A 54 20.58 27.43 -23.01
C SER A 54 22.04 27.33 -23.42
N MET A 55 22.42 26.24 -24.07
CA MET A 55 23.80 26.02 -24.52
C MET A 55 23.79 25.43 -25.93
N LYS A 56 24.73 25.89 -26.76
CA LYS A 56 24.98 25.39 -28.10
C LYS A 56 26.45 25.02 -28.23
N GLU A 57 26.71 23.78 -28.65
CA GLU A 57 28.07 23.32 -28.93
C GLU A 57 28.66 24.10 -30.11
N LEU A 58 29.92 24.48 -29.97
CA LEU A 58 30.64 25.22 -31.00
C LEU A 58 31.19 24.22 -32.02
N LYS A 59 30.74 24.32 -33.28
CA LYS A 59 31.21 23.46 -34.39
C LYS A 59 32.72 23.57 -34.61
N THR A 60 33.29 24.73 -34.30
CA THR A 60 34.73 24.99 -34.27
C THR A 60 35.05 25.59 -32.90
N PRO A 61 35.91 24.96 -32.09
CA PRO A 61 36.26 25.47 -30.77
C PRO A 61 36.85 26.88 -30.86
N VAL A 62 36.43 27.77 -29.95
CA VAL A 62 37.00 29.13 -29.85
C VAL A 62 38.22 29.06 -28.93
N ARG A 63 39.39 29.37 -29.47
CA ARG A 63 40.66 29.29 -28.74
C ARG A 63 40.90 30.57 -27.95
N ILE A 64 41.02 30.44 -26.64
CA ILE A 64 41.19 31.53 -25.68
C ILE A 64 42.60 31.45 -25.10
N THR A 65 43.26 32.60 -24.96
CA THR A 65 44.56 32.69 -24.31
C THR A 65 44.36 33.17 -22.87
N ILE A 66 44.72 32.34 -21.90
CA ILE A 66 44.71 32.75 -20.48
C ILE A 66 46.03 33.43 -20.10
N ALA A 67 46.03 34.13 -18.96
CA ALA A 67 47.14 34.99 -18.52
C ALA A 67 48.52 34.32 -18.40
N ASP A 68 48.59 32.99 -18.27
CA ASP A 68 49.85 32.22 -18.25
C ASP A 68 50.38 31.90 -19.66
N GLY A 69 49.71 32.39 -20.71
CA GLY A 69 50.03 32.13 -22.12
C GLY A 69 49.50 30.80 -22.66
N LYS A 70 48.87 29.98 -21.81
CA LYS A 70 48.25 28.72 -22.22
C LYS A 70 47.02 29.01 -23.08
N LYS A 71 46.85 28.19 -24.12
CA LYS A 71 45.71 28.21 -25.02
C LYS A 71 44.73 27.13 -24.60
N ILE A 72 43.49 27.53 -24.36
CA ILE A 72 42.39 26.65 -23.93
C ILE A 72 41.22 26.84 -24.90
N ASP A 73 40.45 25.78 -25.11
CA ASP A 73 39.36 25.80 -26.08
C ASP A 73 38.00 25.90 -25.37
N ALA A 74 37.17 26.86 -25.78
CA ALA A 74 35.77 26.89 -25.41
C ALA A 74 34.99 25.87 -26.24
N VAL A 75 34.26 24.98 -25.56
CA VAL A 75 33.57 23.85 -26.20
C VAL A 75 32.11 24.15 -26.52
N ALA A 76 31.53 25.12 -25.83
CA ALA A 76 30.15 25.56 -26.07
C ALA A 76 29.97 27.04 -25.73
N MET A 77 28.90 27.62 -26.26
CA MET A 77 28.47 28.98 -25.97
C MET A 77 26.99 28.99 -25.62
N GLY A 78 26.58 29.88 -24.73
CA GLY A 78 25.19 29.90 -24.31
C GLY A 78 24.80 31.10 -23.45
N THR A 79 23.63 30.98 -22.88
CA THR A 79 23.00 31.99 -22.03
C THR A 79 22.96 31.49 -20.61
N VAL A 80 23.42 32.30 -19.68
CA VAL A 80 23.45 32.02 -18.24
C VAL A 80 22.44 32.92 -17.52
N GLY A 81 21.64 32.30 -16.66
CA GLY A 81 20.76 32.99 -15.72
C GLY A 81 21.49 33.22 -14.41
N LEU A 82 21.56 34.47 -13.95
CA LEU A 82 22.12 34.86 -12.67
C LEU A 82 21.00 35.32 -11.76
N LYS A 83 20.76 34.58 -10.68
CA LYS A 83 19.87 35.03 -9.61
C LYS A 83 20.69 35.69 -8.51
N LEU A 84 20.49 36.98 -8.30
CA LEU A 84 21.19 37.76 -7.29
C LEU A 84 20.58 37.53 -5.90
N MET A 85 21.35 37.85 -4.86
CA MET A 85 20.94 37.69 -3.46
C MET A 85 19.73 38.57 -3.08
N ASP A 86 19.50 39.66 -3.79
CA ASP A 86 18.35 40.55 -3.60
C ASP A 86 17.08 40.08 -4.35
N GLY A 87 17.14 38.94 -5.04
CA GLY A 87 16.03 38.35 -5.79
C GLY A 87 15.97 38.78 -7.26
N THR A 88 16.79 39.76 -7.68
CA THR A 88 16.89 40.20 -9.08
C THR A 88 17.43 39.07 -9.95
N SER A 89 16.82 38.86 -11.11
CA SER A 89 17.30 37.90 -12.10
C SER A 89 17.91 38.64 -13.28
N VAL A 90 19.18 38.36 -13.57
CA VAL A 90 19.96 38.96 -14.65
C VAL A 90 20.37 37.86 -15.61
N THR A 91 20.40 38.15 -16.91
CA THR A 91 20.78 37.17 -17.93
C THR A 91 22.05 37.64 -18.62
N LEU A 92 23.06 36.77 -18.68
CA LEU A 92 24.25 36.95 -19.50
C LEU A 92 24.11 36.08 -20.75
N SER A 93 24.04 36.69 -21.92
CA SER A 93 24.16 35.95 -23.19
C SER A 93 25.63 35.90 -23.65
N ASP A 94 25.91 35.00 -24.58
CA ASP A 94 27.22 34.85 -25.23
C ASP A 94 28.33 34.43 -24.24
N VAL A 95 27.96 33.59 -23.26
CA VAL A 95 28.88 33.04 -22.26
C VAL A 95 29.57 31.80 -22.81
N LEU A 96 30.89 31.75 -22.72
CA LEU A 96 31.72 30.63 -23.14
C LEU A 96 31.81 29.57 -22.02
N TYR A 97 31.52 28.32 -22.37
CA TYR A 97 31.72 27.18 -21.49
C TYR A 97 33.11 26.57 -21.73
N ILE A 98 33.93 26.57 -20.68
CA ILE A 98 35.32 26.14 -20.71
C ILE A 98 35.56 25.21 -19.52
N PRO A 99 35.53 23.88 -19.69
CA PRO A 99 35.66 22.95 -18.56
C PRO A 99 37.05 22.97 -17.92
N GLU A 100 38.08 23.42 -18.64
CA GLU A 100 39.49 23.38 -18.20
C GLU A 100 39.92 24.53 -17.30
N VAL A 101 39.08 25.55 -17.09
CA VAL A 101 39.39 26.69 -16.19
C VAL A 101 38.66 26.54 -14.87
N GLU A 102 39.25 27.04 -13.80
CA GLU A 102 38.56 27.13 -12.53
C GLU A 102 37.91 28.51 -12.38
N GLY A 103 36.58 28.54 -12.20
CA GLY A 103 35.84 29.76 -11.86
C GLY A 103 34.89 30.27 -12.95
N SER A 104 34.35 31.47 -12.71
CA SER A 104 33.43 32.16 -13.63
C SER A 104 33.78 33.65 -13.68
N LEU A 105 33.89 34.22 -14.89
CA LEU A 105 34.28 35.61 -15.12
C LEU A 105 33.17 36.38 -15.84
N ILE A 106 32.92 37.60 -15.37
CA ILE A 106 32.08 38.60 -16.02
C ILE A 106 33.02 39.60 -16.71
N SER A 107 33.04 39.58 -18.04
CA SER A 107 33.71 40.60 -18.84
C SER A 107 32.98 41.94 -18.71
N VAL A 108 33.69 42.97 -18.25
CA VAL A 108 33.17 44.34 -18.24
C VAL A 108 33.02 44.87 -19.67
N ALA A 109 33.92 44.49 -20.58
CA ALA A 109 33.87 44.91 -21.98
C ALA A 109 32.59 44.40 -22.68
N LYS A 110 32.21 43.14 -22.46
CA LYS A 110 30.97 42.56 -23.02
C LYS A 110 29.68 43.17 -22.45
N LEU A 111 29.73 43.66 -21.22
CA LEU A 111 28.61 44.42 -20.66
C LEU A 111 28.53 45.83 -21.25
N ALA A 112 29.68 46.48 -21.43
CA ALA A 112 29.75 47.80 -22.06
C ALA A 112 29.25 47.79 -23.51
N GLU A 113 29.51 46.71 -24.28
CA GLU A 113 28.94 46.49 -25.62
C GLU A 113 27.40 46.47 -25.64
N LYS A 114 26.75 46.23 -24.49
CA LYS A 114 25.29 46.19 -24.31
C LYS A 114 24.76 47.41 -23.53
N ASP A 115 25.49 48.53 -23.58
CA ASP A 115 25.15 49.78 -22.89
C ASP A 115 25.04 49.66 -21.36
N VAL A 116 25.71 48.66 -20.76
CA VAL A 116 25.78 48.51 -19.30
C VAL A 116 27.03 49.20 -18.76
N VAL A 117 26.85 50.18 -17.89
CA VAL A 117 27.93 50.95 -17.27
C VAL A 117 28.35 50.31 -15.95
N ALA A 118 29.63 49.96 -15.81
CA ALA A 118 30.23 49.47 -14.58
C ALA A 118 30.87 50.61 -13.77
N GLN A 119 30.30 50.94 -12.61
CA GLN A 119 30.81 51.97 -11.71
C GLN A 119 31.54 51.33 -10.51
N PHE A 120 32.86 51.46 -10.48
CA PHE A 120 33.70 50.96 -9.40
C PHE A 120 33.81 51.96 -8.26
N SER A 121 33.70 51.49 -7.02
CA SER A 121 33.83 52.24 -5.77
C SER A 121 34.68 51.45 -4.78
N LYS A 122 35.10 52.08 -3.67
CA LYS A 122 36.01 51.47 -2.68
C LYS A 122 35.61 50.05 -2.27
N ASP A 123 34.31 49.83 -2.03
CA ASP A 123 33.78 48.59 -1.44
C ASP A 123 32.89 47.77 -2.39
N LYS A 124 32.53 48.30 -3.57
CA LYS A 124 31.59 47.66 -4.51
C LYS A 124 31.76 48.12 -5.95
N CYS A 125 31.26 47.32 -6.88
CA CYS A 125 31.09 47.65 -8.29
C CYS A 125 29.60 47.52 -8.64
N VAL A 126 29.01 48.58 -9.20
CA VAL A 126 27.58 48.64 -9.55
C VAL A 126 27.46 48.69 -11.06
N PHE A 127 26.67 47.78 -11.64
CA PHE A 127 26.35 47.76 -13.06
C PHE A 127 24.98 48.38 -13.29
N ARG A 128 24.91 49.38 -14.19
CA ARG A 128 23.66 50.08 -14.52
C ARG A 128 23.33 49.96 -16.00
N TYR A 129 22.05 49.82 -16.31
CA TYR A 129 21.50 49.91 -17.66
C TYR A 129 20.53 51.10 -17.68
N GLY A 130 20.93 52.19 -18.36
CA GLY A 130 20.28 53.49 -18.18
C GLY A 130 20.33 53.95 -16.72
N ASP A 131 19.19 54.37 -16.18
CA ASP A 131 19.06 54.80 -14.78
C ASP A 131 18.85 53.62 -13.79
N ALA A 132 18.62 52.41 -14.30
CA ALA A 132 18.35 51.24 -13.48
C ALA A 132 19.64 50.53 -13.05
N THR A 133 19.71 50.14 -11.78
CA THR A 133 20.79 49.27 -11.29
C THR A 133 20.47 47.82 -11.64
N ALA A 134 21.32 47.20 -12.45
CA ALA A 134 21.15 45.83 -12.94
C ALA A 134 21.75 44.80 -11.98
N MET A 135 22.94 45.05 -11.44
CA MET A 135 23.60 44.15 -10.47
C MET A 135 24.68 44.87 -9.65
N GLU A 136 24.95 44.39 -8.44
CA GLU A 136 26.00 44.91 -7.55
C GLU A 136 26.96 43.79 -7.11
N ALA A 137 28.26 43.98 -7.39
CA ALA A 137 29.34 43.11 -6.93
C ALA A 137 30.06 43.74 -5.72
N LYS A 138 30.40 42.94 -4.72
CA LYS A 138 31.12 43.41 -3.51
C LYS A 138 32.61 43.17 -3.64
N ARG A 139 33.42 44.08 -3.12
CA ARG A 139 34.87 43.89 -3.05
C ARG A 139 35.20 42.85 -1.98
N CYS A 140 35.97 41.83 -2.35
CA CYS A 140 36.50 40.82 -1.44
C CYS A 140 38.01 40.72 -1.67
N GLY A 141 38.80 41.29 -0.75
CA GLY A 141 40.23 41.48 -0.96
C GLY A 141 40.50 42.48 -2.09
N ASN A 142 41.24 42.04 -3.12
CA ASN A 142 41.63 42.87 -4.26
C ASN A 142 40.77 42.66 -5.52
N VAL A 143 39.69 41.87 -5.43
CA VAL A 143 38.79 41.57 -6.55
C VAL A 143 37.34 41.90 -6.20
N TYR A 144 36.53 42.16 -7.23
CA TYR A 144 35.08 42.35 -7.08
C TYR A 144 34.36 41.04 -7.42
N LYS A 145 33.52 40.58 -6.49
CA LYS A 145 32.79 39.32 -6.61
C LYS A 145 31.29 39.58 -6.67
N LEU A 146 30.64 39.02 -7.67
CA LEU A 146 29.20 38.88 -7.72
C LEU A 146 28.82 37.50 -7.15
N LYS A 147 28.06 37.50 -6.06
CA LYS A 147 27.53 36.27 -5.46
C LYS A 147 26.17 35.98 -6.05
N THR A 148 26.06 34.85 -6.73
CA THR A 148 24.77 34.34 -7.22
C THR A 148 24.22 33.33 -6.24
N VAL A 149 22.90 33.30 -6.12
CA VAL A 149 22.20 32.14 -5.54
C VAL A 149 22.49 31.00 -6.52
N GLY A 150 23.22 29.97 -6.09
CA GLY A 150 23.52 28.83 -6.95
C GLY A 150 22.22 28.20 -7.47
N ASP A 151 22.28 27.58 -8.65
CA ASP A 151 21.23 26.69 -9.13
C ASP A 151 21.13 25.48 -8.19
N GLU A 152 20.50 25.66 -7.06
CA GLU A 152 19.47 24.70 -6.70
C GLU A 152 18.28 25.06 -7.60
N VAL A 153 18.05 24.22 -8.61
CA VAL A 153 16.82 24.20 -9.42
C VAL A 153 15.63 24.54 -8.51
N CYS A 154 15.05 25.72 -8.70
CA CYS A 154 13.80 26.15 -8.08
C CYS A 154 13.66 25.79 -6.58
N HIS A 155 14.40 26.44 -5.69
CA HIS A 155 14.02 26.45 -4.28
C HIS A 155 13.32 27.73 -3.89
N ALA A 156 12.03 27.77 -4.24
CA ALA A 156 11.08 28.17 -3.24
C ALA A 156 11.31 27.27 -2.00
N ALA A 157 12.08 27.77 -1.02
CA ALA A 157 12.36 27.18 0.29
C ALA A 157 13.03 25.77 0.33
N THR A 158 14.37 25.75 0.48
CA THR A 158 15.15 24.57 0.96
C THR A 158 16.15 24.93 2.07
N THR A 159 15.70 25.65 3.09
CA THR A 159 15.69 24.85 4.33
C THR A 159 14.75 23.71 4.00
N SER A 160 15.17 22.43 4.03
CA SER A 160 14.20 21.34 3.92
C SER A 160 13.12 21.71 4.91
N ARG A 161 11.99 22.27 4.44
CA ARG A 161 11.03 22.86 5.36
C ARG A 161 10.54 21.63 6.00
N LYS A 162 11.00 21.46 7.23
CA LYS A 162 10.66 20.28 7.98
C LYS A 162 9.16 20.42 8.15
N GLU A 163 8.42 19.54 7.50
CA GLU A 163 6.98 19.59 7.49
C GLU A 163 6.46 18.69 8.61
N PRO A 164 5.32 19.01 9.22
CA PRO A 164 4.70 18.09 10.15
C PRO A 164 4.48 16.73 9.49
N TRP A 165 4.70 15.63 10.22
CA TRP A 165 4.51 14.26 9.73
C TRP A 165 3.12 14.08 9.13
N ALA A 166 2.09 14.69 9.72
CA ALA A 166 0.72 14.64 9.20
C ALA A 166 0.61 15.10 7.73
N VAL A 167 1.37 16.12 7.34
CA VAL A 167 1.39 16.66 5.96
C VAL A 167 2.13 15.72 5.02
N VAL A 168 3.31 15.24 5.42
CA VAL A 168 4.12 14.30 4.63
C VAL A 168 3.40 12.96 4.45
N HIS A 169 2.80 12.44 5.53
CA HIS A 169 1.96 11.25 5.54
C HIS A 169 0.81 11.34 4.53
N ALA A 170 0.10 12.47 4.48
CA ALA A 170 -0.98 12.70 3.53
C ALA A 170 -0.48 12.75 2.08
N ARG A 171 0.61 13.48 1.79
CA ARG A 171 1.20 13.58 0.45
C ARG A 171 1.68 12.23 -0.10
N LEU A 172 2.22 11.38 0.76
CA LEU A 172 2.70 10.05 0.39
C LEU A 172 1.58 8.99 0.33
N GLY A 173 0.30 9.39 0.38
CA GLY A 173 -0.82 8.45 0.27
C GLY A 173 -1.08 7.65 1.55
N HIS A 174 -0.89 8.28 2.70
CA HIS A 174 -1.14 7.71 4.02
C HIS A 174 -0.27 6.48 4.35
N ILE A 175 1.00 6.47 3.96
CA ILE A 175 1.90 5.34 4.25
C ILE A 175 2.27 5.24 5.74
N PRO A 176 2.58 4.03 6.26
CA PRO A 176 3.12 3.86 7.61
C PRO A 176 4.49 4.54 7.76
N PHE A 177 4.80 5.03 8.97
CA PHE A 177 6.06 5.73 9.25
C PHE A 177 7.30 4.90 8.89
N LYS A 178 7.31 3.60 9.23
CA LYS A 178 8.39 2.66 8.88
C LYS A 178 8.67 2.60 7.37
N ARG A 179 7.64 2.79 6.53
CA ARG A 179 7.80 2.80 5.06
C ARG A 179 8.40 4.12 4.58
N TYR A 180 8.12 5.22 5.25
CA TYR A 180 8.79 6.50 5.02
C TYR A 180 10.28 6.42 5.38
N GLU A 181 10.64 5.79 6.51
CA GLU A 181 12.05 5.59 6.90
C GLU A 181 12.83 4.82 5.83
N GLN A 182 12.23 3.77 5.27
CA GLN A 182 12.81 3.02 4.14
C GLN A 182 12.91 3.88 2.88
N LEU A 183 11.92 4.73 2.61
CA LEU A 183 11.91 5.59 1.43
C LEU A 183 13.06 6.62 1.48
N LEU A 184 13.43 7.12 2.66
CA LEU A 184 14.55 8.05 2.86
C LEU A 184 15.89 7.50 2.37
N THR A 185 16.08 6.17 2.31
CA THR A 185 17.32 5.54 1.85
C THR A 185 17.26 5.07 0.40
N MET A 186 16.07 5.13 -0.22
CA MET A 186 15.81 4.48 -1.51
C MET A 186 15.33 5.46 -2.60
N ALA A 187 14.98 6.69 -2.25
CA ALA A 187 14.49 7.69 -3.19
C ALA A 187 15.09 9.07 -2.90
N ASP A 188 15.45 9.78 -3.96
CA ASP A 188 15.87 11.17 -3.88
C ASP A 188 14.63 12.10 -3.76
N GLY A 189 14.79 13.22 -3.04
CA GLY A 189 13.74 14.24 -2.92
C GLY A 189 12.59 13.93 -1.96
N VAL A 190 12.74 12.93 -1.08
CA VAL A 190 11.71 12.61 -0.06
C VAL A 190 11.54 13.79 0.93
N PRO A 191 10.31 14.29 1.17
CA PRO A 191 10.06 15.40 2.10
C PRO A 191 10.57 15.10 3.52
N ARG A 192 11.24 16.06 4.17
CA ARG A 192 11.78 15.90 5.53
C ARG A 192 10.75 16.34 6.58
N ILE A 193 10.66 15.61 7.68
CA ILE A 193 9.71 15.90 8.78
C ILE A 193 10.30 16.82 9.86
N ALA A 194 9.44 17.58 10.57
CA ALA A 194 9.79 18.46 11.69
C ALA A 194 9.66 17.84 13.07
N ASP A 195 8.74 16.91 13.18
CA ASP A 195 8.26 16.29 14.40
C ASP A 195 8.44 14.77 14.31
N GLU A 196 8.63 14.14 15.46
CA GLU A 196 8.53 12.70 15.57
C GLU A 196 7.07 12.26 15.38
N PRO A 197 6.84 11.05 14.84
CA PRO A 197 5.49 10.53 14.71
C PRO A 197 4.84 10.43 16.09
N SER A 198 3.84 11.28 16.33
CA SER A 198 3.03 11.23 17.55
C SER A 198 2.15 9.97 17.58
N ASP A 199 1.69 9.56 18.77
CA ASP A 199 0.66 8.52 18.94
C ASP A 199 -0.71 8.89 18.34
N HIS A 200 -0.86 10.11 17.80
CA HIS A 200 -2.08 10.52 17.11
C HIS A 200 -2.30 9.68 15.84
N VAL A 201 -3.42 8.97 15.79
CA VAL A 201 -3.86 8.22 14.61
C VAL A 201 -4.56 9.15 13.61
N CYS A 202 -4.09 9.16 12.35
CA CYS A 202 -4.68 9.96 11.28
C CYS A 202 -6.13 9.54 10.98
N ALA A 203 -7.07 10.49 10.97
CA ALA A 203 -8.49 10.21 10.69
C ALA A 203 -8.72 9.56 9.31
N GLY A 204 -7.98 9.98 8.27
CA GLY A 204 -8.04 9.36 6.94
C GLY A 204 -7.57 7.91 6.93
N CYS A 205 -6.55 7.57 7.73
CA CYS A 205 -6.15 6.17 7.94
C CYS A 205 -7.19 5.37 8.71
N CYS A 206 -7.81 5.94 9.75
CA CYS A 206 -8.90 5.27 10.45
C CYS A 206 -10.04 4.96 9.47
N MET A 207 -10.50 5.95 8.70
CA MET A 207 -11.63 5.73 7.78
C MET A 207 -11.29 4.79 6.61
N GLY A 208 -10.07 4.86 6.06
CA GLY A 208 -9.68 4.12 4.86
C GLY A 208 -8.92 2.81 5.09
N LYS A 209 -8.34 2.61 6.27
CA LYS A 209 -7.44 1.48 6.56
C LYS A 209 -7.71 0.80 7.90
N MET A 210 -8.60 1.34 8.75
CA MET A 210 -9.03 0.62 9.95
C MET A 210 -9.60 -0.71 9.51
N ARG A 211 -8.97 -1.76 10.00
CA ARG A 211 -9.52 -3.10 9.92
C ARG A 211 -10.23 -3.32 11.24
N GLU A 212 -11.32 -4.08 11.20
CA GLU A 212 -11.85 -4.67 12.42
C GLU A 212 -10.67 -5.36 13.11
N ASP A 213 -10.53 -5.14 14.43
CA ASP A 213 -9.49 -5.83 15.20
C ASP A 213 -9.55 -7.31 14.86
N ASN A 214 -8.39 -7.95 14.75
CA ASN A 214 -8.37 -9.39 14.66
C ASN A 214 -9.08 -9.90 15.92
N PHE A 215 -10.29 -10.44 15.75
CA PHE A 215 -10.90 -11.28 16.79
C PHE A 215 -9.80 -12.23 17.22
N SER A 216 -9.46 -12.23 18.51
CA SER A 216 -8.42 -13.12 19.00
C SER A 216 -8.71 -14.50 18.44
N ARG A 217 -7.80 -15.02 17.61
CA ARG A 217 -7.92 -16.38 17.05
C ARG A 217 -7.95 -17.43 18.16
N SER A 218 -7.59 -17.00 19.38
CA SER A 218 -7.61 -17.75 20.63
C SER A 218 -8.28 -16.89 21.72
N PRO A 219 -9.61 -16.79 21.79
CA PRO A 219 -10.26 -16.24 22.96
C PRO A 219 -10.28 -17.37 23.99
N GLU A 220 -9.12 -17.72 24.56
CA GLU A 220 -9.05 -18.70 25.65
C GLU A 220 -9.97 -18.29 26.82
N LYS A 221 -10.31 -17.00 26.91
CA LYS A 221 -11.15 -16.41 27.95
C LYS A 221 -12.58 -16.05 27.52
N THR A 222 -12.97 -16.16 26.24
CA THR A 222 -14.24 -15.53 25.78
C THR A 222 -15.26 -16.46 25.11
N VAL A 223 -14.92 -17.72 24.80
CA VAL A 223 -15.84 -18.61 24.03
C VAL A 223 -16.05 -19.99 24.64
N LYS A 224 -15.25 -20.42 25.62
CA LYS A 224 -15.43 -21.74 26.24
C LYS A 224 -16.46 -21.64 27.37
N SER A 225 -17.64 -22.21 27.15
CA SER A 225 -18.62 -22.51 28.20
C SER A 225 -17.94 -23.24 29.36
N ALA A 226 -18.22 -22.86 30.61
CA ALA A 226 -17.63 -23.51 31.79
C ALA A 226 -18.12 -24.97 31.97
N GLY A 227 -19.26 -25.32 31.36
CA GLY A 227 -19.77 -26.68 31.30
C GLY A 227 -20.85 -26.88 30.23
N VAL A 228 -21.27 -28.13 30.09
CA VAL A 228 -22.33 -28.56 29.16
C VAL A 228 -23.63 -27.80 29.48
N LEU A 229 -24.28 -27.26 28.45
CA LEU A 229 -25.50 -26.41 28.47
C LEU A 229 -25.34 -24.97 29.03
N ASP A 230 -24.14 -24.50 29.35
CA ASP A 230 -23.96 -23.10 29.79
C ASP A 230 -24.15 -22.07 28.67
N LEU A 231 -23.88 -22.46 27.43
CA LEU A 231 -24.06 -21.63 26.23
C LEU A 231 -24.33 -22.54 25.03
N ILE A 232 -25.43 -22.29 24.33
CA ILE A 232 -25.77 -22.93 23.05
C ILE A 232 -25.60 -21.90 21.94
N HIS A 233 -24.85 -22.25 20.91
CA HIS A 233 -24.86 -21.50 19.66
C HIS A 233 -25.92 -22.10 18.73
N SER A 234 -26.81 -21.27 18.20
CA SER A 234 -27.88 -21.67 17.30
C SER A 234 -27.85 -20.81 16.06
N ASP A 235 -28.03 -21.44 14.90
CA ASP A 235 -28.07 -20.78 13.61
C ASP A 235 -28.98 -21.57 12.68
N VAL A 236 -29.62 -20.87 11.75
CA VAL A 236 -30.50 -21.48 10.76
C VAL A 236 -29.71 -21.71 9.50
N MET A 237 -29.73 -22.96 9.05
CA MET A 237 -29.17 -23.29 7.75
C MET A 237 -30.08 -22.67 6.67
N GLY A 238 -29.50 -21.86 5.79
CA GLY A 238 -30.20 -21.14 4.74
C GLY A 238 -31.11 -22.03 3.87
N PRO A 239 -32.03 -21.43 3.09
CA PRO A 239 -33.10 -22.17 2.43
C PRO A 239 -32.53 -23.27 1.52
N MET A 240 -32.76 -24.52 1.91
CA MET A 240 -32.48 -25.67 1.06
C MET A 240 -33.43 -25.63 -0.14
N GLN A 241 -32.89 -25.77 -1.35
CA GLN A 241 -33.67 -25.74 -2.59
C GLN A 241 -34.79 -26.80 -2.61
N THR A 242 -34.56 -27.93 -1.92
CA THR A 242 -35.55 -29.00 -1.76
C THR A 242 -36.20 -28.90 -0.39
N LYS A 243 -37.50 -28.57 -0.34
CA LYS A 243 -38.28 -28.61 0.90
C LYS A 243 -38.32 -30.03 1.45
N THR A 244 -38.13 -30.19 2.77
CA THR A 244 -38.38 -31.47 3.42
C THR A 244 -39.89 -31.75 3.46
N PRO A 245 -40.32 -33.02 3.43
CA PRO A 245 -41.74 -33.36 3.55
C PRO A 245 -42.39 -32.89 4.85
N GLY A 246 -41.62 -32.60 5.90
CA GLY A 246 -42.14 -32.29 7.23
C GLY A 246 -42.22 -30.81 7.60
N GLY A 247 -41.49 -29.91 6.92
CA GLY A 247 -41.28 -28.53 7.42
C GLY A 247 -40.64 -28.48 8.82
N SER A 248 -40.14 -27.33 9.25
CA SER A 248 -39.73 -27.18 10.65
C SER A 248 -39.68 -25.72 11.09
N GLU A 249 -40.35 -25.42 12.20
CA GLU A 249 -40.22 -24.16 12.92
C GLU A 249 -39.09 -24.27 13.98
N VAL A 250 -38.21 -23.28 14.03
CA VAL A 250 -37.03 -23.26 14.93
C VAL A 250 -37.43 -23.42 16.40
N LEU A 251 -38.51 -22.77 16.82
CA LEU A 251 -38.98 -22.82 18.21
C LEU A 251 -39.31 -24.25 18.65
N GLU A 252 -40.04 -25.01 17.83
CA GLU A 252 -40.43 -26.38 18.17
C GLU A 252 -39.22 -27.31 18.23
N LYS A 253 -38.27 -27.17 17.31
CA LYS A 253 -37.01 -27.93 17.36
C LYS A 253 -36.18 -27.58 18.58
N PHE A 254 -36.14 -26.30 18.97
CA PHE A 254 -35.46 -25.86 20.18
C PHE A 254 -36.10 -26.44 21.45
N LYS A 255 -37.44 -26.45 21.54
CA LYS A 255 -38.18 -27.09 22.66
C LYS A 255 -37.84 -28.56 22.80
N MET A 256 -37.88 -29.31 21.68
CA MET A 256 -37.51 -30.73 21.66
C MET A 256 -36.06 -30.96 22.10
N PHE A 257 -35.13 -30.16 21.57
CA PHE A 257 -33.72 -30.24 21.91
C PHE A 257 -33.49 -29.97 23.40
N LYS A 258 -34.09 -28.90 23.95
CA LYS A 258 -34.01 -28.55 25.36
C LYS A 258 -34.50 -29.71 26.22
N ALA A 259 -35.72 -30.20 26.00
CA ALA A 259 -36.28 -31.28 26.81
C ALA A 259 -35.37 -32.53 26.81
N ASN A 260 -34.88 -32.94 25.64
CA ASN A 260 -34.01 -34.10 25.52
C ASN A 260 -32.68 -33.91 26.27
N MET A 261 -32.03 -32.75 26.10
CA MET A 261 -30.72 -32.49 26.70
C MET A 261 -30.79 -32.28 28.20
N GLU A 262 -31.81 -31.58 28.69
CA GLU A 262 -31.99 -31.36 30.13
C GLU A 262 -32.31 -32.67 30.85
N ASN A 263 -33.19 -33.51 30.26
CA ASN A 263 -33.49 -34.84 30.81
C ASN A 263 -32.28 -35.77 30.79
N ALA A 264 -31.46 -35.73 29.74
CA ALA A 264 -30.31 -36.61 29.63
C ALA A 264 -29.13 -36.23 30.53
N THR A 265 -28.95 -34.93 30.80
CA THR A 265 -27.79 -34.41 31.53
C THR A 265 -28.11 -34.00 32.96
N GLY A 266 -29.39 -33.82 33.31
CA GLY A 266 -29.84 -33.23 34.57
C GLY A 266 -29.47 -31.74 34.71
N ARG A 267 -28.97 -31.10 33.65
CA ARG A 267 -28.56 -29.68 33.63
C ARG A 267 -29.58 -28.85 32.87
N LYS A 268 -29.69 -27.57 33.21
CA LYS A 268 -30.54 -26.62 32.46
C LYS A 268 -29.72 -25.78 31.49
N ILE A 269 -30.36 -25.39 30.40
CA ILE A 269 -29.79 -24.41 29.46
C ILE A 269 -29.74 -23.04 30.14
N LYS A 270 -28.56 -22.41 30.18
CA LYS A 270 -28.42 -21.06 30.77
C LYS A 270 -28.57 -19.95 29.74
N ARG A 271 -27.94 -20.14 28.57
CA ARG A 271 -27.82 -19.10 27.55
C ARG A 271 -27.91 -19.69 26.16
N ILE A 272 -28.55 -18.94 25.26
CA ILE A 272 -28.55 -19.21 23.83
C ILE A 272 -27.97 -18.00 23.11
N ARG A 273 -27.07 -18.26 22.16
CA ARG A 273 -26.53 -17.27 21.24
C ARG A 273 -27.01 -17.57 19.83
N SER A 274 -27.61 -16.58 19.18
CA SER A 274 -28.05 -16.68 17.78
C SER A 274 -27.76 -15.37 17.04
N ASP A 275 -27.95 -15.41 15.73
CA ASP A 275 -28.01 -14.20 14.93
C ASP A 275 -29.31 -13.40 15.18
N ASN A 276 -29.46 -12.29 14.46
CA ASN A 276 -30.68 -11.48 14.47
C ASN A 276 -31.77 -11.99 13.51
N GLY A 277 -31.76 -13.28 13.14
CA GLY A 277 -32.77 -13.87 12.28
C GLY A 277 -34.19 -13.69 12.84
N GLY A 278 -35.16 -13.49 11.95
CA GLY A 278 -36.57 -13.28 12.33
C GLY A 278 -37.15 -14.40 13.21
N GLU A 279 -36.66 -15.62 12.98
CA GLU A 279 -37.06 -16.85 13.68
C GLU A 279 -36.64 -16.85 15.16
N TYR A 280 -35.50 -16.22 15.47
CA TYR A 280 -34.97 -16.09 16.83
C TYR A 280 -35.43 -14.79 17.52
N THR A 281 -35.79 -13.77 16.75
CA THR A 281 -36.20 -12.45 17.26
C THR A 281 -37.72 -12.29 17.41
N GLY A 282 -38.49 -13.28 16.96
CA GLY A 282 -39.94 -13.32 17.10
C GLY A 282 -40.43 -13.31 18.55
N ARG A 283 -41.62 -12.73 18.77
CA ARG A 283 -42.25 -12.58 20.10
C ARG A 283 -42.37 -13.91 20.84
N LEU A 284 -42.84 -14.96 20.16
CA LEU A 284 -43.05 -16.29 20.75
C LEU A 284 -41.75 -16.92 21.26
N PHE A 285 -40.65 -16.78 20.51
CA PHE A 285 -39.35 -17.30 20.92
C PHE A 285 -38.83 -16.57 22.16
N LYS A 286 -38.93 -15.23 22.17
CA LYS A 286 -38.55 -14.40 23.31
C LYS A 286 -39.36 -14.70 24.57
N GLU A 287 -40.68 -14.83 24.44
CA GLU A 287 -41.58 -15.19 25.55
C GLU A 287 -41.23 -16.57 26.13
N TYR A 288 -40.96 -17.55 25.27
CA TYR A 288 -40.54 -18.88 25.68
C TYR A 288 -39.21 -18.87 26.45
N LEU A 289 -38.18 -18.19 25.92
CA LEU A 289 -36.89 -18.09 26.61
C LEU A 289 -37.01 -17.40 27.97
N SER A 290 -37.82 -16.33 28.04
CA SER A 290 -38.07 -15.63 29.30
C SER A 290 -38.77 -16.52 30.33
N LYS A 291 -39.75 -17.34 29.90
CA LYS A 291 -40.46 -18.30 30.76
C LYS A 291 -39.52 -19.37 31.32
N GLU A 292 -38.57 -19.84 30.50
CA GLU A 292 -37.60 -20.86 30.90
C GLU A 292 -36.37 -20.28 31.63
N GLY A 293 -36.27 -18.95 31.78
CA GLY A 293 -35.12 -18.29 32.42
C GLY A 293 -33.83 -18.35 31.60
N ILE A 294 -33.93 -18.52 30.28
CA ILE A 294 -32.78 -18.62 29.37
C ILE A 294 -32.42 -17.23 28.84
N ARG A 295 -31.17 -16.81 29.03
CA ARG A 295 -30.69 -15.53 28.49
C ARG A 295 -30.37 -15.66 27.00
N HIS A 296 -30.95 -14.79 26.19
CA HIS A 296 -30.68 -14.70 24.76
C HIS A 296 -29.56 -13.68 24.48
N GLU A 297 -28.45 -14.14 23.93
CA GLU A 297 -27.35 -13.34 23.44
C GLU A 297 -27.46 -13.21 21.92
N LYS A 298 -27.77 -12.02 21.40
CA LYS A 298 -27.84 -11.79 19.96
C LYS A 298 -26.49 -11.31 19.45
N THR A 299 -26.05 -11.80 18.30
CA THR A 299 -24.84 -11.26 17.67
C THR A 299 -25.07 -9.83 17.19
N VAL A 300 -24.01 -9.05 17.14
CA VAL A 300 -24.06 -7.70 16.58
C VAL A 300 -24.32 -7.82 15.07
N PRO A 301 -25.22 -7.01 14.49
CA PRO A 301 -25.42 -6.97 13.04
C PRO A 301 -24.08 -6.86 12.29
N TYR A 302 -23.95 -7.57 11.18
CA TYR A 302 -22.74 -7.60 10.32
C TYR A 302 -21.47 -8.22 10.93
N THR A 303 -21.56 -8.93 12.07
CA THR A 303 -20.43 -9.69 12.66
C THR A 303 -20.69 -11.21 12.70
N PRO A 304 -20.74 -11.91 11.55
CA PRO A 304 -21.02 -13.35 11.47
C PRO A 304 -20.06 -14.19 12.33
N GLN A 305 -18.84 -13.69 12.55
CA GLN A 305 -17.79 -14.32 13.36
C GLN A 305 -18.24 -14.61 14.79
N GLN A 306 -19.15 -13.82 15.38
CA GLN A 306 -19.67 -14.03 16.74
C GLN A 306 -20.52 -15.31 16.87
N ASN A 307 -21.18 -15.74 15.78
CA ASN A 307 -21.88 -17.02 15.69
C ASN A 307 -21.11 -18.06 14.86
N GLY A 308 -19.83 -17.80 14.57
CA GLY A 308 -19.02 -18.62 13.68
C GLY A 308 -18.86 -20.08 14.12
N LEU A 309 -19.17 -20.43 15.37
CA LEU A 309 -19.25 -21.84 15.81
C LEU A 309 -20.43 -22.57 15.20
N ALA A 310 -21.64 -22.01 15.25
CA ALA A 310 -22.82 -22.61 14.65
C ALA A 310 -22.71 -22.61 13.12
N GLU A 311 -22.23 -21.52 12.52
CA GLU A 311 -22.01 -21.44 11.07
C GLU A 311 -21.00 -22.49 10.57
N ARG A 312 -19.88 -22.66 11.29
CA ARG A 312 -18.89 -23.70 10.95
C ARG A 312 -19.47 -25.10 11.09
N MET A 313 -20.24 -25.35 12.13
CA MET A 313 -20.90 -26.65 12.33
C MET A 313 -21.90 -26.93 11.20
N ASN A 314 -22.73 -25.95 10.84
CA ASN A 314 -23.66 -26.04 9.71
C ASN A 314 -22.93 -26.41 8.42
N ARG A 315 -21.79 -25.78 8.14
CA ARG A 315 -20.93 -26.11 7.00
C ARG A 315 -20.43 -27.55 7.02
N SER A 316 -19.87 -27.99 8.15
CA SER A 316 -19.35 -29.36 8.29
C SER A 316 -20.45 -30.42 8.11
N LEU A 317 -21.65 -30.16 8.64
CA LEU A 317 -22.80 -31.05 8.48
C LEU A 317 -23.22 -31.17 7.00
N VAL A 318 -23.31 -30.05 6.29
CA VAL A 318 -23.69 -30.04 4.85
C VAL A 318 -22.62 -30.70 4.00
N GLU A 319 -21.34 -30.44 4.27
CA GLU A 319 -20.23 -31.06 3.54
C GLU A 319 -20.25 -32.58 3.71
N MET A 320 -20.41 -33.09 4.94
CA MET A 320 -20.54 -34.52 5.17
C MET A 320 -21.78 -35.11 4.50
N ALA A 321 -22.94 -34.45 4.61
CA ALA A 321 -24.17 -34.89 3.96
C ALA A 321 -24.01 -34.97 2.44
N ARG A 322 -23.40 -33.94 1.84
CA ARG A 322 -23.08 -33.89 0.40
C ARG A 322 -22.19 -35.06 0.00
N CYS A 323 -21.12 -35.34 0.75
CA CYS A 323 -20.23 -36.47 0.47
C CYS A 323 -20.98 -37.80 0.52
N MET A 324 -21.84 -38.02 1.52
CA MET A 324 -22.63 -39.26 1.64
C MET A 324 -23.61 -39.45 0.48
N LEU A 325 -24.31 -38.38 0.08
CA LEU A 325 -25.24 -38.44 -1.05
C LEU A 325 -24.53 -38.76 -2.37
N TYR A 326 -23.38 -38.11 -2.62
CA TYR A 326 -22.61 -38.36 -3.85
C TYR A 326 -21.97 -39.75 -3.90
N HIS A 327 -21.55 -40.29 -2.75
CA HIS A 327 -20.86 -41.57 -2.70
C HIS A 327 -21.72 -42.74 -3.20
N GLU A 328 -22.98 -42.80 -2.78
CA GLU A 328 -23.93 -43.86 -3.15
C GLU A 328 -24.94 -43.42 -4.22
N GLY A 329 -24.74 -42.25 -4.85
CA GLY A 329 -25.63 -41.74 -5.88
C GLY A 329 -27.07 -41.50 -5.40
N ILE A 330 -27.25 -41.14 -4.13
CA ILE A 330 -28.56 -40.96 -3.51
C ILE A 330 -29.14 -39.60 -3.92
N ASP A 331 -30.44 -39.61 -4.24
CA ASP A 331 -31.20 -38.42 -4.58
C ASP A 331 -31.13 -37.34 -3.49
N LYS A 332 -30.90 -36.08 -3.90
CA LYS A 332 -30.81 -34.90 -3.03
C LYS A 332 -32.05 -34.69 -2.16
N LYS A 333 -33.20 -35.29 -2.48
CA LYS A 333 -34.39 -35.25 -1.60
C LYS A 333 -34.13 -35.81 -0.18
N TRP A 334 -33.15 -36.71 -0.04
CA TRP A 334 -32.75 -37.33 1.23
C TRP A 334 -31.72 -36.51 2.02
N TRP A 335 -31.58 -35.22 1.71
CA TRP A 335 -30.58 -34.36 2.35
C TRP A 335 -30.78 -34.25 3.87
N ALA A 336 -32.03 -34.28 4.35
CA ALA A 336 -32.33 -34.14 5.77
C ALA A 336 -31.85 -35.36 6.57
N GLU A 337 -32.05 -36.55 6.03
CA GLU A 337 -31.56 -37.82 6.56
C GLU A 337 -30.04 -37.87 6.53
N ALA A 338 -29.43 -37.37 5.45
CA ALA A 338 -27.98 -37.26 5.34
C ALA A 338 -27.41 -36.31 6.40
N VAL A 339 -28.00 -35.12 6.59
CA VAL A 339 -27.58 -34.15 7.62
C VAL A 339 -27.78 -34.72 9.04
N ASN A 340 -28.90 -35.41 9.30
CA ASN A 340 -29.13 -36.10 10.57
C ASN A 340 -28.06 -37.18 10.83
N THR A 341 -27.68 -37.92 9.78
CA THR A 341 -26.59 -38.91 9.85
C THR A 341 -25.25 -38.23 10.15
N SER A 342 -24.95 -37.11 9.49
CA SER A 342 -23.75 -36.31 9.78
C SER A 342 -23.71 -35.85 11.23
N ALA A 343 -24.82 -35.33 11.76
CA ALA A 343 -24.92 -34.92 13.16
C ALA A 343 -24.73 -36.10 14.12
N TRP A 344 -25.28 -37.26 13.79
CA TRP A 344 -25.10 -38.48 14.59
C TRP A 344 -23.63 -38.92 14.63
N ILE A 345 -22.93 -38.87 13.49
CA ILE A 345 -21.52 -39.26 13.34
C ILE A 345 -20.61 -38.25 14.05
N ILE A 346 -20.72 -36.95 13.75
CA ILE A 346 -19.88 -35.90 14.35
C ILE A 346 -19.91 -35.95 15.87
N ASN A 347 -21.08 -36.20 16.46
CA ASN A 347 -21.20 -36.29 17.90
C ASN A 347 -20.49 -37.51 18.49
N ARG A 348 -20.17 -38.55 17.71
CA ARG A 348 -19.60 -39.83 18.16
C ARG A 348 -18.16 -40.08 17.72
N ILE A 349 -17.58 -39.19 16.94
CA ILE A 349 -16.16 -39.23 16.55
C ILE A 349 -15.37 -38.18 17.34
N PRO A 350 -14.07 -38.42 17.60
CA PRO A 350 -13.20 -37.40 18.17
C PRO A 350 -12.95 -36.27 17.16
N ASN A 351 -12.64 -35.07 17.66
CA ASN A 351 -12.13 -33.98 16.84
C ASN A 351 -10.64 -33.75 17.19
N ALA A 352 -9.92 -33.01 16.35
CA ALA A 352 -8.48 -32.77 16.52
C ALA A 352 -8.09 -32.04 17.82
N VAL A 353 -9.07 -31.43 18.52
CA VAL A 353 -8.86 -30.59 19.70
C VAL A 353 -9.21 -31.32 21.00
N THR A 354 -10.13 -32.29 20.98
CA THR A 354 -10.64 -32.97 22.17
C THR A 354 -10.25 -34.45 22.21
N VAL A 355 -9.73 -34.89 23.36
CA VAL A 355 -9.37 -36.30 23.60
C VAL A 355 -10.61 -37.21 23.66
N LYS A 356 -11.77 -36.66 24.04
CA LYS A 356 -13.05 -37.38 24.14
C LYS A 356 -14.00 -37.00 23.01
N THR A 357 -14.93 -37.89 22.70
CA THR A 357 -16.03 -37.60 21.75
C THR A 357 -17.04 -36.62 22.37
N PRO A 358 -17.73 -35.79 21.58
CA PRO A 358 -18.80 -34.92 22.10
C PRO A 358 -19.88 -35.69 22.87
N TYR A 359 -20.24 -36.90 22.41
CA TYR A 359 -21.17 -37.78 23.08
C TYR A 359 -20.67 -38.19 24.47
N GLU A 360 -19.40 -38.56 24.61
CA GLU A 360 -18.82 -38.91 25.91
C GLU A 360 -18.76 -37.68 26.85
N ILE A 361 -18.48 -36.49 26.32
CA ILE A 361 -18.46 -35.25 27.11
C ILE A 361 -19.86 -34.94 27.69
N VAL A 362 -20.91 -35.15 26.90
CA VAL A 362 -22.30 -34.85 27.31
C VAL A 362 -22.87 -35.94 28.21
N TYR A 363 -22.77 -37.20 27.80
CA TYR A 363 -23.47 -38.32 28.44
C TYR A 363 -22.58 -39.11 29.42
N GLN A 364 -21.30 -38.76 29.54
CA GLN A 364 -20.31 -39.46 30.38
C GLN A 364 -20.20 -40.96 30.07
N LYS A 365 -20.55 -41.35 28.84
CA LYS A 365 -20.57 -42.74 28.35
C LYS A 365 -20.00 -42.79 26.95
N LYS A 366 -19.19 -43.82 26.65
CA LYS A 366 -18.64 -44.04 25.30
C LYS A 366 -19.78 -44.34 24.31
N PRO A 367 -19.74 -43.75 23.10
CA PRO A 367 -20.73 -44.05 22.07
C PRO A 367 -20.56 -45.49 21.54
N GLN A 368 -21.66 -46.13 21.17
CA GLN A 368 -21.63 -47.43 20.49
C GLN A 368 -21.74 -47.24 18.98
N LEU A 369 -20.79 -47.82 18.24
CA LEU A 369 -20.70 -47.73 16.77
C LEU A 369 -20.87 -49.09 16.06
N LYS A 370 -21.27 -50.15 16.80
CA LYS A 370 -21.37 -51.52 16.26
C LYS A 370 -22.23 -51.65 15.00
N ASN A 371 -23.26 -50.83 14.89
CA ASN A 371 -24.22 -50.87 13.78
C ASN A 371 -24.01 -49.74 12.76
N LEU A 372 -22.82 -49.13 12.71
CA LEU A 372 -22.52 -48.12 11.71
C LEU A 372 -22.47 -48.75 10.31
N LYS A 373 -23.23 -48.20 9.38
CA LYS A 373 -23.32 -48.63 7.97
C LYS A 373 -23.05 -47.44 7.06
N VAL A 374 -22.67 -47.73 5.82
CA VAL A 374 -22.57 -46.71 4.77
C VAL A 374 -23.95 -46.08 4.57
N PHE A 375 -24.01 -44.75 4.45
CA PHE A 375 -25.27 -44.06 4.22
C PHE A 375 -25.82 -44.45 2.84
N GLY A 376 -27.04 -44.99 2.78
CA GLY A 376 -27.60 -45.60 1.57
C GLY A 376 -27.28 -47.07 1.36
N ALA A 377 -26.58 -47.71 2.31
CA ALA A 377 -26.35 -49.14 2.26
C ALA A 377 -27.67 -49.90 2.14
N LEU A 378 -27.66 -50.91 1.27
CA LEU A 378 -28.84 -51.72 1.00
C LEU A 378 -29.34 -52.44 2.25
N GLY A 379 -30.58 -52.17 2.65
CA GLY A 379 -31.28 -52.83 3.74
C GLY A 379 -32.38 -53.78 3.27
N TYR A 380 -32.76 -54.70 4.17
CA TYR A 380 -33.93 -55.55 4.03
C TYR A 380 -34.76 -55.47 5.32
N GLY A 381 -35.95 -54.90 5.23
CA GLY A 381 -36.90 -54.82 6.34
C GLY A 381 -37.70 -56.12 6.45
N HIS A 382 -37.63 -56.80 7.59
CA HIS A 382 -38.42 -58.00 7.84
C HIS A 382 -39.92 -57.66 7.84
N ILE A 383 -40.71 -58.40 7.04
CA ILE A 383 -42.17 -58.26 7.03
C ILE A 383 -42.71 -59.17 8.14
N PRO A 384 -43.52 -58.68 9.10
CA PRO A 384 -44.11 -59.52 10.14
C PRO A 384 -44.94 -60.68 9.59
N ASP A 385 -45.00 -61.81 10.31
CA ASP A 385 -45.75 -63.01 9.87
C ASP A 385 -47.22 -62.72 9.60
N GLU A 386 -47.83 -61.82 10.37
CA GLU A 386 -49.24 -61.43 10.23
C GLU A 386 -49.54 -60.69 8.92
N LYS A 387 -48.50 -60.16 8.26
CA LYS A 387 -48.59 -59.44 6.99
C LYS A 387 -48.16 -60.29 5.79
N ARG A 388 -47.91 -61.59 5.98
CA ARG A 388 -47.43 -62.52 4.95
C ARG A 388 -48.38 -63.70 4.78
N ARG A 389 -48.57 -64.14 3.54
CA ARG A 389 -49.16 -65.44 3.20
C ARG A 389 -48.06 -66.47 2.92
N LYS A 390 -48.46 -67.74 2.77
CA LYS A 390 -47.53 -68.83 2.44
C LYS A 390 -46.87 -68.53 1.10
N LEU A 391 -45.52 -68.57 1.06
CA LEU A 391 -44.65 -68.22 -0.06
C LEU A 391 -44.43 -66.71 -0.33
N ASP A 392 -45.01 -65.80 0.46
CA ASP A 392 -44.73 -64.38 0.31
C ASP A 392 -43.29 -64.04 0.71
N ALA A 393 -42.75 -62.97 0.11
CA ALA A 393 -41.43 -62.46 0.44
C ALA A 393 -41.34 -62.14 1.94
N LYS A 394 -40.24 -62.59 2.57
CA LYS A 394 -40.04 -62.39 4.01
C LYS A 394 -39.48 -61.02 4.38
N ALA A 395 -38.96 -60.28 3.41
CA ALA A 395 -38.43 -58.95 3.60
C ALA A 395 -38.71 -58.07 2.39
N PHE A 396 -38.80 -56.75 2.61
CA PHE A 396 -38.81 -55.76 1.55
C PHE A 396 -37.45 -55.05 1.49
N LYS A 397 -37.02 -54.71 0.29
CA LYS A 397 -35.79 -53.95 0.03
C LYS A 397 -36.00 -52.50 0.47
N CYS A 398 -35.08 -51.94 1.25
CA CYS A 398 -35.15 -50.57 1.75
C CYS A 398 -33.80 -49.86 1.73
#